data_AF-A0A6J1VQ76-F1
#
_entry.id   AF-A0A6J1VQ76-F1
#
_cell.length_a   1.000
_cell.length_b   1.000
_cell.length_c   1.000
_cell.angle_alpha   90.00
_cell.angle_beta   90.00
_cell.angle_gamma   90.00
#
_symmetry.space_group_name_H-M   'P 1'
#
loop_
_entity.id
_entity.type
_entity.pdbx_description
1 polymer ?
#
loop_
_entity_poly.entity_id
_entity_poly.type
_entity_poly.pdbx_seq_one_letter_code
_entity_poly.pdbx_strand_id
1 'polypeptide(L)'
;MLLSLLLYAGIVSGFRPNHESGEISSSDFTDTDITELGALRAVAWYLERNPLPGRPALTPGELENMNPLNATGLFKAYYKADVSPSRFLKAIQEIVTGNNLVESSKGNSDYYFYCEQFSKSINLIRILDDSMLSGLKGEVNPTALEAARLSAGRALHVVQKFYSNTNWVEMEKTSPYEYLLNQSSPVIPTAPVSKRTCDNCKRISRTLFQCEDNLLVKDMLTSGYKASLSCKKKLPGKCGHGGKYDVTQTFPITGGINKETSNPELSPHYRLHQRAAELAIEATKSFFVGDGFGLLSKVGDITFKKFFNLDGYSLTFVVDTTGSMSDDISQVKTKCIELLRTYSGSPDAPFNYILVPFNDPEVGPIIKTQSVDELESAISRLTATGGGDCPEMSMTGLKLALQQSMPRSKIFVFTDAGAKDESLKGEVQILIDSSKSIVNYLLTGYCASRKRRSKSIPVKKIF
;
A
#
# COMPACT_ATOMS: atom_id res chain seq x y z
N MET A 1 -1.05 -15.61 0.60
CA MET A 1 -2.33 -16.28 0.88
C MET A 1 -2.52 -16.40 2.38
N LEU A 2 -3.21 -15.43 2.96
CA LEU A 2 -3.86 -15.56 4.26
C LEU A 2 -5.20 -14.85 4.06
N LEU A 3 -6.18 -15.61 3.55
CA LEU A 3 -7.58 -15.18 3.50
C LEU A 3 -8.02 -15.04 4.95
N SER A 4 -8.18 -13.81 5.43
CA SER A 4 -8.96 -13.55 6.63
C SER A 4 -10.45 -13.71 6.28
N LEU A 5 -10.91 -14.96 6.26
CA LEU A 5 -12.33 -15.29 6.23
C LEU A 5 -12.99 -14.72 7.49
N LEU A 6 -13.80 -13.67 7.32
CA LEU A 6 -14.63 -13.10 8.37
C LEU A 6 -16.09 -13.16 7.93
N LEU A 7 -16.71 -14.31 8.17
CA LEU A 7 -18.15 -14.51 8.10
C LEU A 7 -18.82 -13.73 9.24
N TYR A 8 -19.31 -12.52 8.97
CA TYR A 8 -20.25 -11.82 9.85
C TYR A 8 -21.60 -11.66 9.15
N ALA A 9 -22.44 -12.69 9.33
CA ALA A 9 -23.87 -12.59 9.03
C ALA A 9 -24.54 -11.68 10.08
N GLY A 10 -24.77 -10.42 9.69
CA GLY A 10 -25.59 -9.47 10.42
C GLY A 10 -24.79 -8.45 11.24
N ILE A 11 -25.21 -7.18 11.15
CA ILE A 11 -24.67 -6.01 11.86
C ILE A 11 -23.43 -5.36 11.21
N VAL A 12 -23.40 -5.27 9.88
CA VAL A 12 -22.50 -4.30 9.20
C VAL A 12 -23.19 -2.94 9.15
N SER A 13 -22.41 -1.86 9.25
CA SER A 13 -22.90 -0.48 9.37
C SER A 13 -22.43 0.45 8.23
N GLY A 14 -22.08 -0.13 7.10
CA GLY A 14 -21.62 0.57 5.90
C GLY A 14 -21.63 -0.31 4.65
N PHE A 15 -20.92 0.12 3.60
CA PHE A 15 -20.45 -0.80 2.55
C PHE A 15 -19.93 -2.08 3.21
N ARG A 16 -20.20 -3.24 2.61
CA ARG A 16 -19.77 -4.49 3.21
C ARG A 16 -18.24 -4.59 3.23
N PRO A 17 -17.62 -5.19 4.26
CA PRO A 17 -16.16 -5.33 4.33
C PRO A 17 -15.55 -5.95 3.06
N ASN A 18 -16.21 -7.00 2.54
CA ASN A 18 -15.74 -7.80 1.41
C ASN A 18 -16.89 -8.60 0.79
N HIS A 19 -16.62 -9.27 -0.34
CA HIS A 19 -17.58 -10.09 -1.08
C HIS A 19 -18.04 -11.35 -0.33
N GLU A 20 -17.37 -11.72 0.76
CA GLU A 20 -17.73 -12.85 1.64
C GLU A 20 -18.81 -12.45 2.68
N SER A 21 -19.18 -11.17 2.76
CA SER A 21 -20.08 -10.63 3.78
C SER A 21 -21.56 -11.05 3.66
N GLY A 22 -21.91 -11.81 2.61
CA GLY A 22 -23.25 -12.34 2.37
C GLY A 22 -24.30 -11.29 1.99
N GLU A 23 -25.39 -11.73 1.35
CA GLU A 23 -26.55 -10.91 0.95
C GLU A 23 -26.26 -9.69 0.03
N ILE A 24 -25.08 -9.65 -0.59
CA ILE A 24 -24.66 -8.65 -1.58
C ILE A 24 -24.51 -9.26 -2.96
N SER A 25 -24.70 -8.43 -3.98
CA SER A 25 -24.42 -8.80 -5.38
C SER A 25 -22.91 -8.91 -5.60
N SER A 26 -22.46 -9.75 -6.53
CA SER A 26 -21.05 -9.77 -6.97
C SER A 26 -20.61 -8.47 -7.63
N SER A 27 -21.57 -7.62 -8.02
CA SER A 27 -21.34 -6.27 -8.56
C SER A 27 -21.30 -5.18 -7.49
N ASP A 28 -21.58 -5.49 -6.23
CA ASP A 28 -21.55 -4.48 -5.16
C ASP A 28 -20.10 -4.12 -4.83
N PHE A 29 -19.86 -2.82 -4.63
CA PHE A 29 -18.60 -2.33 -4.13
C PHE A 29 -18.52 -2.52 -2.62
N THR A 30 -17.42 -3.13 -2.18
CA THR A 30 -17.10 -3.36 -0.78
C THR A 30 -16.09 -2.32 -0.26
N ASP A 31 -15.91 -2.23 1.06
CA ASP A 31 -14.84 -1.41 1.65
C ASP A 31 -13.47 -1.79 1.08
N THR A 32 -13.26 -3.09 0.83
CA THR A 32 -12.05 -3.60 0.17
C THR A 32 -11.93 -3.03 -1.24
N ASP A 33 -12.95 -3.20 -2.10
CA ASP A 33 -12.90 -2.71 -3.48
C ASP A 33 -12.64 -1.20 -3.56
N ILE A 34 -13.37 -0.43 -2.74
CA ILE A 34 -13.25 1.03 -2.70
C ILE A 34 -11.85 1.45 -2.27
N THR A 35 -11.30 0.80 -1.24
CA THR A 35 -9.97 1.10 -0.71
C THR A 35 -8.87 0.72 -1.71
N GLU A 36 -8.95 -0.48 -2.31
CA GLU A 36 -7.97 -0.95 -3.29
C GLU A 36 -7.98 -0.10 -4.55
N LEU A 37 -9.15 0.18 -5.13
CA LEU A 37 -9.28 1.01 -6.34
C LEU A 37 -8.85 2.45 -6.10
N GLY A 38 -9.21 3.05 -4.96
CA GLY A 38 -8.79 4.39 -4.61
C GLY A 38 -7.26 4.51 -4.44
N ALA A 39 -6.64 3.53 -3.77
CA ALA A 39 -5.18 3.46 -3.64
C ALA A 39 -4.47 3.20 -4.98
N LEU A 40 -5.01 2.31 -5.82
CA LEU A 40 -4.51 2.06 -7.17
C LEU A 40 -4.55 3.32 -8.04
N ARG A 41 -5.67 4.05 -8.03
CA ARG A 41 -5.80 5.33 -8.76
C ARG A 41 -4.82 6.38 -8.23
N ALA A 42 -4.63 6.46 -6.92
CA ALA A 42 -3.66 7.38 -6.32
C ALA A 42 -2.21 7.06 -6.73
N VAL A 43 -1.83 5.78 -6.74
CA VAL A 43 -0.49 5.38 -7.18
C VAL A 43 -0.32 5.54 -8.68
N ALA A 44 -1.33 5.20 -9.49
CA ALA A 44 -1.30 5.45 -10.93
C ALA A 44 -1.11 6.94 -11.25
N TRP A 45 -1.89 7.81 -10.59
CA TRP A 45 -1.76 9.28 -10.69
C TRP A 45 -0.34 9.75 -10.36
N TYR A 46 0.26 9.16 -9.31
CA TYR A 46 1.60 9.49 -8.86
C TYR A 46 2.66 9.02 -9.87
N LEU A 47 2.55 7.80 -10.38
CA LEU A 47 3.49 7.22 -11.35
C LEU A 47 3.49 7.96 -12.70
N GLU A 48 2.33 8.43 -13.16
CA GLU A 48 2.24 9.25 -14.38
C GLU A 48 3.08 10.54 -14.30
N ARG A 49 3.14 11.12 -13.10
CA ARG A 49 3.82 12.39 -12.80
C ARG A 49 5.26 12.22 -12.35
N ASN A 50 5.68 10.98 -12.07
CA ASN A 50 7.01 10.64 -11.63
C ASN A 50 7.57 9.55 -12.54
N PRO A 51 7.91 9.87 -13.81
CA PRO A 51 8.41 8.89 -14.74
C PRO A 51 9.77 8.34 -14.30
N LEU A 52 10.11 7.15 -14.80
CA LEU A 52 11.43 6.58 -14.58
C LEU A 52 12.52 7.49 -15.17
N PRO A 53 13.72 7.52 -14.56
CA PRO A 53 14.85 8.30 -15.08
C PRO A 53 15.10 8.00 -16.56
N GLY A 54 15.22 9.05 -17.38
CA GLY A 54 15.44 8.94 -18.82
C GLY A 54 14.21 8.54 -19.65
N ARG A 55 13.02 8.41 -19.05
CA ARG A 55 11.75 8.23 -19.75
C ARG A 55 10.98 9.55 -19.84
N PRO A 56 10.18 9.76 -20.91
CA PRO A 56 9.26 10.88 -20.96
C PRO A 56 8.15 10.73 -19.89
N ALA A 57 7.55 11.85 -19.51
CA ALA A 57 6.33 11.83 -18.69
C ALA A 57 5.21 11.08 -19.42
N LEU A 58 4.39 10.37 -18.66
CA LEU A 58 3.22 9.68 -19.19
C LEU A 58 2.08 10.68 -19.39
N THR A 59 1.16 10.37 -20.30
CA THR A 59 -0.01 11.23 -20.51
C THR A 59 -0.91 11.14 -19.27
N PRO A 60 -1.43 12.26 -18.73
CA PRO A 60 -2.37 12.21 -17.61
C PRO A 60 -3.55 11.29 -17.92
N GLY A 61 -3.81 10.33 -17.03
CA GLY A 61 -4.86 9.33 -17.19
C GLY A 61 -4.46 8.07 -17.96
N GLU A 62 -3.24 7.98 -18.50
CA GLU A 62 -2.75 6.79 -19.22
C GLU A 62 -2.71 5.54 -18.33
N LEU A 63 -2.30 5.70 -17.07
CA LEU A 63 -2.29 4.64 -16.07
C LEU A 63 -3.58 4.63 -15.24
N GLU A 64 -4.09 5.80 -14.84
CA GLU A 64 -5.28 5.88 -13.97
C GLU A 64 -6.54 5.28 -14.61
N ASN A 65 -6.71 5.46 -15.92
CA ASN A 65 -7.90 5.02 -16.65
C ASN A 65 -7.76 3.62 -17.28
N MET A 66 -6.73 2.86 -16.91
CA MET A 66 -6.58 1.49 -17.37
C MET A 66 -7.82 0.66 -17.01
N ASN A 67 -8.26 -0.19 -17.94
CA ASN A 67 -9.39 -1.09 -17.73
C ASN A 67 -9.03 -2.52 -18.19
N PRO A 68 -8.87 -3.50 -17.27
CA PRO A 68 -8.99 -3.34 -15.81
C PRO A 68 -7.79 -2.62 -15.20
N LEU A 69 -8.04 -1.74 -14.20
CA LEU A 69 -6.99 -1.20 -13.34
C LEU A 69 -6.66 -2.22 -12.24
N ASN A 70 -5.49 -2.84 -12.34
CA ASN A 70 -4.96 -3.74 -11.31
C ASN A 70 -3.45 -3.52 -11.14
N ALA A 71 -2.91 -3.93 -10.00
CA ALA A 71 -1.52 -3.65 -9.64
C ALA A 71 -0.49 -4.25 -10.63
N THR A 72 -0.74 -5.48 -11.12
CA THR A 72 0.13 -6.16 -12.08
C THR A 72 0.18 -5.42 -13.41
N GLY A 73 -0.99 -5.07 -13.95
CA GLY A 73 -1.11 -4.30 -15.19
C GLY A 73 -0.48 -2.92 -15.05
N LEU A 74 -0.76 -2.22 -13.94
CA LEU A 74 -0.21 -0.90 -13.64
C LEU A 74 1.33 -0.91 -13.62
N PHE A 75 1.92 -1.85 -12.89
CA PHE A 75 3.38 -1.95 -12.77
C PHE A 75 4.00 -2.34 -14.10
N LYS A 76 3.41 -3.29 -14.84
CA LYS A 76 3.86 -3.66 -16.18
C LYS A 76 3.82 -2.47 -17.15
N ALA A 77 2.76 -1.67 -17.11
CA ALA A 77 2.60 -0.50 -17.97
C ALA A 77 3.60 0.62 -17.64
N TYR A 78 3.85 0.87 -16.35
CA TYR A 78 4.79 1.89 -15.88
C TYR A 78 6.25 1.49 -16.11
N TYR A 79 6.64 0.27 -15.72
CA TYR A 79 8.02 -0.21 -15.83
C TYR A 79 8.39 -0.72 -17.24
N LYS A 80 7.39 -0.97 -18.09
CA LYS A 80 7.55 -1.66 -19.40
C LYS A 80 8.28 -3.01 -19.27
N ALA A 81 8.09 -3.67 -18.13
CA ALA A 81 8.70 -4.96 -17.77
C ALA A 81 7.79 -5.68 -16.78
N ASP A 82 7.94 -7.00 -16.65
CA ASP A 82 7.20 -7.79 -15.67
C ASP A 82 7.78 -7.59 -14.26
N VAL A 83 7.37 -6.50 -13.61
CA VAL A 83 7.72 -6.17 -12.22
C VAL A 83 6.60 -6.61 -11.29
N SER A 84 6.95 -7.37 -10.25
CA SER A 84 5.95 -7.87 -9.32
C SER A 84 5.39 -6.75 -8.41
N PRO A 85 4.05 -6.66 -8.28
CA PRO A 85 3.42 -5.65 -7.42
C PRO A 85 3.26 -6.10 -5.95
N SER A 86 3.81 -7.25 -5.54
CA SER A 86 3.43 -7.86 -4.24
C SER A 86 3.68 -6.97 -3.03
N ARG A 87 4.76 -6.19 -3.01
CA ARG A 87 5.08 -5.26 -1.92
C ARG A 87 4.08 -4.12 -1.82
N PHE A 88 3.63 -3.63 -2.96
CA PHE A 88 2.59 -2.63 -3.05
C PHE A 88 1.23 -3.22 -2.65
N LEU A 89 0.90 -4.43 -3.11
CA LEU A 89 -0.30 -5.16 -2.67
C LEU A 89 -0.30 -5.39 -1.15
N LYS A 90 0.85 -5.73 -0.55
CA LYS A 90 0.98 -5.83 0.91
C LYS A 90 0.65 -4.51 1.60
N ALA A 91 1.16 -3.38 1.08
CA ALA A 91 0.84 -2.06 1.63
C ALA A 91 -0.66 -1.75 1.55
N ILE A 92 -1.30 -2.03 0.41
CA ILE A 92 -2.75 -1.88 0.25
C ILE A 92 -3.52 -2.77 1.23
N GLN A 93 -3.11 -4.03 1.40
CA GLN A 93 -3.78 -4.97 2.28
C GLN A 93 -3.71 -4.57 3.76
N GLU A 94 -2.62 -3.92 4.20
CA GLU A 94 -2.55 -3.30 5.52
C GLU A 94 -3.54 -2.13 5.68
N ILE A 95 -3.77 -1.33 4.62
CA ILE A 95 -4.79 -0.27 4.61
C ILE A 95 -6.20 -0.88 4.65
N VAL A 96 -6.49 -1.89 3.82
CA VAL A 96 -7.77 -2.63 3.83
C VAL A 96 -8.03 -3.24 5.21
N THR A 97 -7.00 -3.84 5.82
CA THR A 97 -7.08 -4.37 7.19
C THR A 97 -7.48 -3.29 8.18
N GLY A 98 -6.83 -2.11 8.12
CA GLY A 98 -7.17 -0.96 8.93
C GLY A 98 -8.64 -0.54 8.80
N ASN A 99 -9.16 -0.52 7.58
CA ASN A 99 -10.55 -0.20 7.28
C ASN A 99 -11.50 -1.22 7.92
N ASN A 100 -11.29 -2.51 7.65
CA ASN A 100 -12.15 -3.60 8.13
C ASN A 100 -12.12 -3.77 9.66
N LEU A 101 -11.04 -3.37 10.34
CA LEU A 101 -10.98 -3.39 11.81
C LEU A 101 -12.06 -2.52 12.47
N VAL A 102 -12.54 -1.46 11.81
CA VAL A 102 -13.60 -0.60 12.35
C VAL A 102 -14.93 -1.35 12.44
N GLU A 103 -15.26 -2.15 11.43
CA GLU A 103 -16.48 -2.98 11.43
C GLU A 103 -16.41 -4.03 12.55
N SER A 104 -15.26 -4.68 12.72
CA SER A 104 -15.07 -5.72 13.75
C SER A 104 -15.15 -5.18 15.20
N SER A 105 -14.68 -3.94 15.41
CA SER A 105 -14.67 -3.30 16.73
C SER A 105 -16.01 -2.64 17.10
N LYS A 106 -17.02 -2.71 16.20
CA LYS A 106 -18.33 -2.06 16.36
C LYS A 106 -18.18 -0.60 16.74
N GLY A 107 -17.43 0.14 15.92
CA GLY A 107 -17.17 1.57 16.13
C GLY A 107 -18.43 2.37 16.51
N ASN A 108 -18.22 3.44 17.27
CA ASN A 108 -19.30 4.35 17.65
C ASN A 108 -19.90 5.06 16.41
N SER A 109 -21.03 5.75 16.57
CA SER A 109 -21.73 6.44 15.47
C SER A 109 -20.86 7.41 14.65
N ASP A 110 -19.77 7.91 15.22
CA ASP A 110 -18.81 8.80 14.58
C ASP A 110 -18.00 8.10 13.47
N TYR A 111 -17.83 6.78 13.49
CA TYR A 111 -17.22 6.06 12.37
C TYR A 111 -18.12 5.94 11.13
N TYR A 112 -19.43 6.14 11.29
CA TYR A 112 -20.43 5.85 10.27
C TYR A 112 -21.26 7.08 9.85
N PHE A 113 -20.95 8.26 10.38
CA PHE A 113 -21.73 9.49 10.23
C PHE A 113 -23.17 9.39 10.75
N TYR A 114 -23.48 8.47 11.66
CA TYR A 114 -24.85 8.30 12.13
C TYR A 114 -25.34 9.48 12.97
N CYS A 115 -26.63 9.75 12.86
CA CYS A 115 -27.36 10.69 13.71
C CYS A 115 -26.81 12.13 13.65
N GLU A 116 -26.43 12.54 12.44
CA GLU A 116 -25.93 13.87 12.11
C GLU A 116 -24.70 14.30 12.92
N GLN A 117 -23.90 13.34 13.43
CA GLN A 117 -22.68 13.60 14.19
C GLN A 117 -21.47 14.00 13.31
N PHE A 118 -21.70 14.76 12.24
CA PHE A 118 -20.70 15.14 11.23
C PHE A 118 -19.42 15.73 11.83
N SER A 119 -19.53 16.67 12.77
CA SER A 119 -18.36 17.30 13.39
C SER A 119 -17.49 16.29 14.16
N LYS A 120 -18.11 15.28 14.78
CA LYS A 120 -17.35 14.22 15.48
C LYS A 120 -16.67 13.28 14.49
N SER A 121 -17.36 12.87 13.44
CA SER A 121 -16.80 12.05 12.36
C SER A 121 -15.63 12.74 11.66
N ILE A 122 -15.76 14.03 11.32
CA ILE A 122 -14.68 14.82 10.72
C ILE A 122 -13.50 14.98 11.69
N ASN A 123 -13.77 15.22 12.98
CA ASN A 123 -12.71 15.28 13.97
C ASN A 123 -12.01 13.92 14.16
N LEU A 124 -12.74 12.81 14.05
CA LEU A 124 -12.17 11.46 14.10
C LEU A 124 -11.26 11.18 12.90
N ILE A 125 -11.66 11.58 11.69
CA ILE A 125 -10.80 11.51 10.49
C ILE A 125 -9.47 12.23 10.78
N ARG A 126 -9.52 13.45 11.34
CA ARG A 126 -8.33 14.22 11.70
C ARG A 126 -7.45 13.51 12.73
N ILE A 127 -8.03 12.94 13.79
CA ILE A 127 -7.27 12.19 14.81
C ILE A 127 -6.52 11.00 14.17
N LEU A 128 -7.20 10.28 13.27
CA LEU A 128 -6.62 9.12 12.59
C LEU A 128 -5.56 9.53 11.55
N ASP A 129 -5.75 10.67 10.88
CA ASP A 129 -4.76 11.30 9.98
C ASP A 129 -3.53 11.76 10.77
N ASP A 130 -3.71 12.48 11.88
CA ASP A 130 -2.61 12.92 12.76
C ASP A 130 -1.82 11.73 13.30
N SER A 131 -2.51 10.65 13.68
CA SER A 131 -1.89 9.38 14.12
C SER A 131 -1.05 8.74 13.00
N MET A 132 -1.59 8.68 11.77
CA MET A 132 -0.85 8.21 10.60
C MET A 132 0.40 9.07 10.36
N LEU A 133 0.24 10.39 10.30
CA LEU A 133 1.34 11.32 10.01
C LEU A 133 2.41 11.31 11.09
N SER A 134 2.04 11.13 12.36
CA SER A 134 2.99 11.00 13.46
C SER A 134 3.93 9.80 13.26
N GLY A 135 3.42 8.67 12.76
CA GLY A 135 4.23 7.49 12.44
C GLY A 135 5.15 7.66 11.23
N LEU A 136 4.91 8.69 10.41
CA LEU A 136 5.66 8.95 9.18
C LEU A 136 6.69 10.09 9.31
N LYS A 137 6.85 10.67 10.51
CA LYS A 137 7.87 11.69 10.79
C LYS A 137 9.23 11.04 11.04
N GLY A 138 10.30 11.64 10.51
CA GLY A 138 11.68 11.21 10.78
C GLY A 138 12.08 9.92 10.04
N GLU A 139 12.89 9.08 10.69
CA GLU A 139 13.33 7.80 10.12
C GLU A 139 12.18 6.77 10.19
N VAL A 140 11.54 6.53 9.04
CA VAL A 140 10.40 5.62 8.94
C VAL A 140 10.87 4.17 8.80
N ASN A 141 10.55 3.33 9.77
CA ASN A 141 10.84 1.89 9.78
C ASN A 141 9.60 1.05 9.38
N PRO A 142 9.74 -0.26 9.10
CA PRO A 142 8.62 -1.10 8.64
C PRO A 142 7.41 -1.15 9.60
N THR A 143 7.64 -1.21 10.90
CA THR A 143 6.56 -1.22 11.92
C THR A 143 5.78 0.10 11.91
N ALA A 144 6.48 1.22 11.75
CA ALA A 144 5.85 2.53 11.64
C ALA A 144 5.00 2.66 10.36
N LEU A 145 5.46 2.10 9.23
CA LEU A 145 4.69 2.06 7.98
C LEU A 145 3.40 1.25 8.13
N GLU A 146 3.47 0.07 8.74
CA GLU A 146 2.31 -0.79 8.98
C GLU A 146 1.28 -0.07 9.88
N ALA A 147 1.73 0.51 11.00
CA ALA A 147 0.86 1.27 11.89
C ALA A 147 0.21 2.48 11.19
N ALA A 148 0.98 3.20 10.36
CA ALA A 148 0.47 4.32 9.58
C ALA A 148 -0.60 3.87 8.56
N ARG A 149 -0.38 2.76 7.86
CA ARG A 149 -1.35 2.18 6.90
C ARG A 149 -2.63 1.72 7.60
N LEU A 150 -2.51 1.08 8.77
CA LEU A 150 -3.68 0.71 9.58
C LEU A 150 -4.48 1.95 10.00
N SER A 151 -3.80 3.04 10.42
CA SER A 151 -4.45 4.31 10.76
C SER A 151 -5.11 4.97 9.55
N ALA A 152 -4.45 4.94 8.38
CA ALA A 152 -5.02 5.40 7.11
C ALA A 152 -6.29 4.63 6.75
N GLY A 153 -6.27 3.30 6.85
CA GLY A 153 -7.43 2.45 6.63
C GLY A 153 -8.63 2.82 7.51
N ARG A 154 -8.38 3.05 8.80
CA ARG A 154 -9.43 3.52 9.73
C ARG A 154 -9.96 4.90 9.36
N ALA A 155 -9.12 5.82 8.92
CA ALA A 155 -9.57 7.15 8.47
C ALA A 155 -10.43 7.03 7.21
N LEU A 156 -9.97 6.23 6.24
CA LEU A 156 -10.67 5.94 4.99
C LEU A 156 -12.02 5.30 5.21
N HIS A 157 -12.14 4.39 6.18
CA HIS A 157 -13.44 3.84 6.58
C HIS A 157 -14.46 4.96 6.82
N VAL A 158 -14.12 5.91 7.70
CA VAL A 158 -15.03 7.03 8.03
C VAL A 158 -15.34 7.85 6.78
N VAL A 159 -14.31 8.22 6.00
CA VAL A 159 -14.48 8.98 4.74
C VAL A 159 -15.42 8.28 3.76
N GLN A 160 -15.31 6.96 3.61
CA GLN A 160 -16.12 6.18 2.68
C GLN A 160 -17.59 6.08 3.17
N LYS A 161 -17.81 5.89 4.48
CA LYS A 161 -19.17 5.81 5.06
C LYS A 161 -19.97 7.09 4.91
N PHE A 162 -19.31 8.25 4.75
CA PHE A 162 -19.99 9.50 4.42
C PHE A 162 -20.88 9.35 3.18
N TYR A 163 -20.40 8.68 2.13
CA TYR A 163 -21.13 8.59 0.86
C TYR A 163 -22.28 7.57 0.90
N SER A 164 -22.20 6.55 1.76
CA SER A 164 -23.27 5.56 1.90
C SER A 164 -24.36 5.97 2.91
N ASN A 165 -24.02 6.80 3.90
CA ASN A 165 -24.86 7.02 5.09
C ASN A 165 -25.41 8.45 5.22
N THR A 166 -25.13 9.32 4.25
CA THR A 166 -25.57 10.73 4.21
C THR A 166 -26.33 11.03 2.92
N ASN A 167 -26.86 12.26 2.82
CA ASN A 167 -27.58 12.74 1.63
C ASN A 167 -26.68 13.28 0.52
N TRP A 168 -25.36 13.09 0.58
CA TRP A 168 -24.42 13.71 -0.37
C TRP A 168 -24.74 13.37 -1.84
N VAL A 169 -25.10 12.10 -2.10
CA VAL A 169 -25.43 11.64 -3.46
C VAL A 169 -26.76 12.23 -3.92
N GLU A 170 -27.74 12.31 -3.03
CA GLU A 170 -29.08 12.86 -3.27
C GLU A 170 -29.09 14.39 -3.42
N MET A 171 -28.06 15.07 -2.93
CA MET A 171 -27.77 16.47 -3.24
C MET A 171 -27.18 16.66 -4.66
N GLU A 172 -27.15 15.58 -5.46
CA GLU A 172 -26.66 15.56 -6.85
C GLU A 172 -25.19 16.00 -6.95
N LYS A 173 -24.41 15.78 -5.90
CA LYS A 173 -22.98 16.14 -5.88
C LYS A 173 -22.18 15.18 -6.76
N THR A 174 -21.37 15.76 -7.64
CA THR A 174 -20.58 14.99 -8.61
C THR A 174 -19.14 14.75 -8.18
N SER A 175 -18.66 15.49 -7.16
CA SER A 175 -17.30 15.38 -6.60
C SER A 175 -17.32 15.00 -5.12
N PRO A 176 -16.19 14.49 -4.59
CA PRO A 176 -16.00 14.30 -3.15
C PRO A 176 -16.24 15.58 -2.33
N TYR A 177 -16.68 15.42 -1.08
CA TYR A 177 -16.77 16.54 -0.14
C TYR A 177 -15.38 16.86 0.43
N GLU A 178 -14.67 17.78 -0.20
CA GLU A 178 -13.26 18.07 0.12
C GLU A 178 -13.04 18.48 1.60
N TYR A 179 -14.02 19.13 2.23
CA TYR A 179 -13.97 19.52 3.64
C TYR A 179 -13.74 18.35 4.61
N LEU A 180 -14.06 17.11 4.21
CA LEU A 180 -13.73 15.92 5.00
C LEU A 180 -12.22 15.77 5.22
N LEU A 181 -11.41 16.21 4.26
CA LEU A 181 -9.96 16.01 4.20
C LEU A 181 -9.17 17.33 4.27
N ASN A 182 -9.79 18.44 3.89
CA ASN A 182 -9.21 19.77 3.85
C ASN A 182 -10.13 20.79 4.53
N GLN A 183 -9.83 21.14 5.78
CA GLN A 183 -10.65 22.06 6.58
C GLN A 183 -10.65 23.51 6.06
N SER A 184 -9.82 23.83 5.07
CA SER A 184 -9.85 25.13 4.38
C SER A 184 -10.93 25.19 3.29
N SER A 185 -11.54 24.05 2.94
CA SER A 185 -12.59 23.96 1.93
C SER A 185 -13.92 24.57 2.41
N PRO A 186 -14.82 24.95 1.49
CA PRO A 186 -16.17 25.37 1.86
C PRO A 186 -16.94 24.29 2.63
N VAL A 187 -17.57 24.70 3.73
CA VAL A 187 -18.39 23.82 4.58
C VAL A 187 -19.87 23.86 4.15
N ILE A 188 -20.50 22.69 4.08
CA ILE A 188 -21.96 22.56 3.99
C ILE A 188 -22.54 22.44 5.41
N PRO A 189 -23.53 23.27 5.77
CA PRO A 189 -24.13 23.21 7.10
C PRO A 189 -24.87 21.89 7.34
N THR A 190 -24.77 21.36 8.55
CA THR A 190 -25.62 20.24 9.00
C THR A 190 -27.03 20.74 9.29
N ALA A 191 -28.05 19.98 8.88
CA ALA A 191 -29.44 20.29 9.18
C ALA A 191 -29.65 20.35 10.70
N PRO A 192 -30.25 21.43 11.24
CA PRO A 192 -30.47 21.54 12.68
C PRO A 192 -31.46 20.48 13.18
N VAL A 193 -31.43 20.21 14.48
CA VAL A 193 -32.29 19.18 15.10
C VAL A 193 -33.78 19.40 14.82
N SER A 194 -34.22 20.66 14.75
CA SER A 194 -35.63 21.03 14.47
C SER A 194 -36.01 20.93 12.99
N LYS A 195 -35.04 20.86 12.07
CA LYS A 195 -35.31 20.77 10.63
C LYS A 195 -35.70 19.33 10.30
N ARG A 196 -36.92 19.17 9.79
CA ARG A 196 -37.35 17.93 9.14
C ARG A 196 -36.49 17.71 7.89
N THR A 197 -35.86 16.54 7.80
CA THR A 197 -34.98 16.16 6.69
C THR A 197 -35.52 14.98 5.90
N CYS A 198 -36.56 14.31 6.40
CA CYS A 198 -37.09 13.08 5.83
C CYS A 198 -38.63 13.07 5.73
N ASP A 199 -39.12 12.40 4.69
CA ASP A 199 -40.50 11.94 4.49
C ASP A 199 -40.62 10.42 4.48
N ASN A 200 -41.86 9.92 4.69
CA ASN A 200 -42.10 8.49 4.84
C ASN A 200 -41.85 7.82 3.50
N CYS A 201 -40.97 6.83 3.50
CA CYS A 201 -40.81 5.96 2.35
C CYS A 201 -42.06 5.10 2.12
N LYS A 202 -42.28 4.71 0.86
CA LYS A 202 -43.35 3.80 0.50
C LYS A 202 -43.04 2.40 1.04
N ARG A 203 -43.86 1.92 1.97
CA ARG A 203 -43.77 0.55 2.49
C ARG A 203 -44.27 -0.43 1.43
N ILE A 204 -43.42 -1.35 1.02
CA ILE A 204 -43.77 -2.41 0.06
C ILE A 204 -44.06 -3.73 0.79
N SER A 205 -43.29 -4.04 1.84
CA SER A 205 -43.52 -5.20 2.69
C SER A 205 -43.18 -4.89 4.15
N ARG A 206 -43.13 -5.91 5.01
CA ARG A 206 -42.69 -5.75 6.41
C ARG A 206 -41.26 -5.20 6.50
N THR A 207 -40.38 -5.66 5.62
CA THR A 207 -38.94 -5.39 5.64
C THR A 207 -38.49 -4.44 4.52
N LEU A 208 -39.27 -4.30 3.45
CA LEU A 208 -38.92 -3.52 2.26
C LEU A 208 -39.61 -2.14 2.21
N PHE A 209 -38.81 -1.09 2.04
CA PHE A 209 -39.24 0.28 1.84
C PHE A 209 -38.57 0.87 0.60
N GLN A 210 -39.36 1.55 -0.23
CA GLN A 210 -38.86 2.32 -1.37
C GLN A 210 -38.79 3.79 -1.00
N CYS A 211 -37.58 4.34 -0.97
CA CYS A 211 -37.27 5.69 -0.48
C CYS A 211 -36.87 6.66 -1.60
N GLU A 212 -37.62 6.65 -2.71
CA GLU A 212 -37.42 7.66 -3.76
C GLU A 212 -37.85 9.03 -3.25
N ASP A 213 -36.97 10.03 -3.41
CA ASP A 213 -37.20 11.44 -3.08
C ASP A 213 -37.70 11.70 -1.64
N ASN A 214 -37.37 10.82 -0.69
CA ASN A 214 -37.77 10.98 0.70
C ASN A 214 -36.95 12.02 1.47
N LEU A 215 -35.88 12.56 0.87
CA LEU A 215 -35.04 13.58 1.50
C LEU A 215 -35.50 14.98 1.15
N LEU A 216 -35.73 15.79 2.18
CA LEU A 216 -36.34 17.12 2.06
C LEU A 216 -35.32 18.27 2.01
N VAL A 217 -34.05 17.99 2.27
CA VAL A 217 -32.97 18.99 2.31
C VAL A 217 -31.96 18.70 1.20
N LYS A 218 -31.67 19.72 0.39
CA LYS A 218 -30.72 19.66 -0.73
C LYS A 218 -29.52 20.62 -0.57
N ASP A 219 -29.56 21.47 0.44
CA ASP A 219 -28.59 22.54 0.74
C ASP A 219 -27.89 22.34 2.11
N MET A 220 -28.26 21.29 2.84
CA MET A 220 -27.73 20.94 4.16
C MET A 220 -27.42 19.44 4.24
N LEU A 221 -26.47 19.07 5.09
CA LEU A 221 -26.15 17.67 5.35
C LEU A 221 -27.15 17.05 6.35
N THR A 222 -27.62 15.84 6.03
CA THR A 222 -28.36 14.96 6.95
C THR A 222 -27.83 13.53 6.80
N SER A 223 -28.05 12.69 7.81
CA SER A 223 -27.57 11.30 7.79
C SER A 223 -28.52 10.34 8.49
N GLY A 224 -28.28 9.05 8.28
CA GLY A 224 -29.10 8.00 8.83
C GLY A 224 -29.00 7.93 10.35
N TYR A 225 -30.14 7.89 11.03
CA TYR A 225 -30.19 7.57 12.45
C TYR A 225 -30.19 6.05 12.63
N LYS A 226 -29.14 5.49 13.24
CA LYS A 226 -29.06 4.07 13.60
C LYS A 226 -28.82 3.94 15.10
N ALA A 227 -29.53 3.02 15.74
CA ALA A 227 -29.39 2.80 17.17
C ALA A 227 -27.97 2.33 17.53
N SER A 228 -27.30 3.06 18.42
CA SER A 228 -25.96 2.76 18.92
C SER A 228 -25.79 3.33 20.34
N LEU A 229 -24.63 3.09 20.99
CA LEU A 229 -24.30 3.68 22.29
C LEU A 229 -24.36 5.22 22.28
N SER A 230 -23.86 5.85 21.22
CA SER A 230 -23.83 7.31 21.06
C SER A 230 -25.02 7.87 20.28
N CYS A 231 -25.87 7.01 19.71
CA CYS A 231 -27.13 7.38 19.08
C CYS A 231 -28.31 6.55 19.61
N LYS A 232 -28.92 7.05 20.68
CA LYS A 232 -29.96 6.30 21.41
C LYS A 232 -31.32 6.27 20.73
N LYS A 233 -31.67 7.32 19.99
CA LYS A 233 -32.99 7.44 19.36
C LYS A 233 -32.94 8.24 18.07
N LYS A 234 -33.80 7.85 17.13
CA LYS A 234 -34.16 8.64 15.96
C LYS A 234 -35.06 9.81 16.38
N LEU A 235 -34.73 11.01 15.93
CA LEU A 235 -35.50 12.21 16.24
C LEU A 235 -36.67 12.39 15.26
N PRO A 236 -37.77 13.05 15.68
CA PRO A 236 -38.89 13.33 14.80
C PRO A 236 -38.46 14.07 13.52
N GLY A 237 -38.97 13.64 12.37
CA GLY A 237 -38.66 14.28 11.09
C GLY A 237 -37.29 13.94 10.48
N LYS A 238 -36.48 13.12 11.15
CA LYS A 238 -35.16 12.67 10.65
C LYS A 238 -35.25 11.30 9.99
N CYS A 239 -34.30 11.00 9.10
CA CYS A 239 -34.23 9.70 8.43
C CYS A 239 -33.68 8.61 9.35
N GLY A 240 -34.26 7.41 9.26
CA GLY A 240 -33.58 6.23 9.77
C GLY A 240 -32.36 5.91 8.90
N HIS A 241 -31.50 5.02 9.38
CA HIS A 241 -30.51 4.43 8.51
C HIS A 241 -31.19 3.56 7.44
N GLY A 242 -32.13 2.72 7.87
CA GLY A 242 -32.88 1.78 7.04
C GLY A 242 -32.17 0.45 6.83
N GLY A 243 -32.86 -0.46 6.15
CA GLY A 243 -32.49 -1.86 5.96
C GLY A 243 -33.29 -2.80 6.87
N LYS A 244 -33.46 -4.06 6.44
CA LYS A 244 -34.28 -5.07 7.13
C LYS A 244 -33.85 -5.36 8.57
N TYR A 245 -32.60 -5.06 8.93
CA TYR A 245 -32.05 -5.23 10.26
C TYR A 245 -31.99 -3.94 11.09
N ASP A 246 -32.36 -2.80 10.52
CA ASP A 246 -32.40 -1.53 11.25
C ASP A 246 -33.79 -1.32 11.89
N VAL A 247 -33.81 -1.38 13.21
CA VAL A 247 -35.02 -1.12 14.00
C VAL A 247 -35.57 0.28 13.76
N THR A 248 -34.76 1.27 13.38
CA THR A 248 -35.23 2.64 13.16
C THR A 248 -36.04 2.80 11.86
N GLN A 249 -36.00 1.80 10.97
CA GLN A 249 -36.70 1.82 9.69
C GLN A 249 -38.22 1.91 9.86
N THR A 250 -38.77 1.34 10.92
CA THR A 250 -40.22 1.33 11.18
C THR A 250 -40.69 2.48 12.09
N PHE A 251 -39.76 3.24 12.68
CA PHE A 251 -40.11 4.43 13.46
C PHE A 251 -40.46 5.59 12.53
N PRO A 252 -41.60 6.30 12.74
CA PRO A 252 -41.92 7.51 12.00
C PRO A 252 -40.78 8.53 12.12
N ILE A 253 -40.23 9.06 11.03
CA ILE A 253 -40.59 8.90 9.61
C ILE A 253 -40.01 7.60 9.01
N THR A 254 -40.83 6.69 8.47
CA THR A 254 -40.41 5.33 8.10
C THR A 254 -39.48 5.25 6.88
N GLY A 255 -38.63 4.23 6.84
CA GLY A 255 -37.63 4.00 5.80
C GLY A 255 -36.23 4.44 6.24
N GLY A 256 -35.42 4.95 5.31
CA GLY A 256 -34.08 5.41 5.62
C GLY A 256 -33.35 6.03 4.44
N ILE A 257 -32.03 6.14 4.57
CA ILE A 257 -31.17 6.87 3.63
C ILE A 257 -30.01 6.01 3.08
N ASN A 258 -29.70 4.88 3.72
CA ASN A 258 -28.48 4.16 3.37
C ASN A 258 -28.50 3.56 1.95
N LYS A 259 -27.33 3.58 1.31
CA LYS A 259 -27.05 3.07 -0.04
C LYS A 259 -25.83 2.14 -0.05
N GLU A 260 -25.69 1.35 1.01
CA GLU A 260 -24.54 0.48 1.31
C GLU A 260 -24.42 -0.72 0.36
N THR A 261 -25.54 -1.17 -0.22
CA THR A 261 -25.62 -2.34 -1.11
C THR A 261 -26.60 -2.05 -2.25
N SER A 262 -26.54 -2.82 -3.35
CA SER A 262 -27.59 -2.79 -4.38
C SER A 262 -28.84 -3.60 -4.01
N ASN A 263 -28.87 -4.21 -2.82
CA ASN A 263 -30.00 -4.99 -2.34
C ASN A 263 -31.08 -4.08 -1.71
N PRO A 264 -32.30 -4.02 -2.27
CA PRO A 264 -33.36 -3.13 -1.78
C PRO A 264 -33.89 -3.47 -0.38
N GLU A 265 -33.69 -4.70 0.12
CA GLU A 265 -34.04 -5.05 1.50
C GLU A 265 -33.02 -4.53 2.52
N LEU A 266 -31.78 -4.31 2.10
CA LEU A 266 -30.69 -3.86 2.97
C LEU A 266 -30.49 -2.35 2.89
N SER A 267 -30.72 -1.78 1.71
CA SER A 267 -30.49 -0.37 1.44
C SER A 267 -31.73 0.28 0.83
N PRO A 268 -32.43 1.18 1.55
CA PRO A 268 -33.59 1.86 0.99
C PRO A 268 -33.26 2.73 -0.23
N HIS A 269 -32.00 3.16 -0.36
CA HIS A 269 -31.46 3.92 -1.50
C HIS A 269 -30.52 3.07 -2.38
N TYR A 270 -30.78 1.76 -2.47
CA TYR A 270 -29.92 0.79 -3.18
C TYR A 270 -29.48 1.20 -4.60
N ARG A 271 -30.33 1.94 -5.35
CA ARG A 271 -30.01 2.41 -6.71
C ARG A 271 -28.82 3.37 -6.77
N LEU A 272 -28.51 4.02 -5.65
CA LEU A 272 -27.42 4.98 -5.53
C LEU A 272 -26.11 4.34 -5.06
N HIS A 273 -26.09 3.03 -4.82
CA HIS A 273 -24.92 2.30 -4.33
C HIS A 273 -23.68 2.52 -5.22
N GLN A 274 -23.83 2.30 -6.53
CA GLN A 274 -22.78 2.52 -7.53
C GLN A 274 -22.19 3.93 -7.43
N ARG A 275 -23.07 4.93 -7.39
CA ARG A 275 -22.67 6.34 -7.38
C ARG A 275 -21.97 6.71 -6.07
N ALA A 276 -22.44 6.18 -4.94
CA ALA A 276 -21.81 6.36 -3.64
C ALA A 276 -20.40 5.76 -3.61
N ALA A 277 -20.24 4.55 -4.15
CA ALA A 277 -18.95 3.89 -4.22
C ALA A 277 -17.95 4.64 -5.11
N GLU A 278 -18.37 5.15 -6.27
CA GLU A 278 -17.53 5.97 -7.14
C GLU A 278 -17.00 7.23 -6.45
N LEU A 279 -17.87 7.94 -5.71
CA LEU A 279 -17.47 9.11 -4.93
C LEU A 279 -16.54 8.73 -3.77
N ALA A 280 -16.76 7.57 -3.13
CA ALA A 280 -15.89 7.05 -2.09
C ALA A 280 -14.50 6.64 -2.63
N ILE A 281 -14.42 6.10 -3.85
CA ILE A 281 -13.16 5.80 -4.56
C ILE A 281 -12.40 7.11 -4.84
N GLU A 282 -13.07 8.12 -5.36
CA GLU A 282 -12.45 9.43 -5.63
C GLU A 282 -12.01 10.16 -4.34
N ALA A 283 -12.78 10.03 -3.26
CA ALA A 283 -12.40 10.55 -1.95
C ALA A 283 -11.17 9.80 -1.40
N THR A 284 -11.12 8.48 -1.59
CA THR A 284 -9.98 7.64 -1.20
C THR A 284 -8.72 8.02 -1.99
N LYS A 285 -8.84 8.26 -3.30
CA LYS A 285 -7.74 8.81 -4.12
C LYS A 285 -7.29 10.16 -3.57
N SER A 286 -8.22 11.07 -3.32
CA SER A 286 -7.93 12.43 -2.81
C SER A 286 -7.28 12.42 -1.43
N PHE A 287 -7.59 11.44 -0.58
CA PHE A 287 -6.90 11.24 0.70
C PHE A 287 -5.39 11.07 0.51
N PHE A 288 -4.96 10.37 -0.55
CA PHE A 288 -3.56 10.11 -0.82
C PHE A 288 -2.88 11.20 -1.66
N VAL A 289 -3.56 11.71 -2.70
CA VAL A 289 -2.94 12.59 -3.71
C VAL A 289 -3.74 13.88 -3.98
N GLY A 290 -4.65 14.25 -3.09
CA GLY A 290 -5.35 15.53 -3.14
C GLY A 290 -4.37 16.71 -3.12
N ASP A 291 -4.57 17.68 -4.01
CA ASP A 291 -3.65 18.80 -4.14
C ASP A 291 -3.63 19.66 -2.87
N GLY A 292 -2.44 19.91 -2.33
CA GLY A 292 -2.26 20.67 -1.09
C GLY A 292 -2.71 19.99 0.23
N PHE A 293 -3.49 18.90 0.20
CA PHE A 293 -4.01 18.26 1.43
C PHE A 293 -3.85 16.73 1.51
N GLY A 294 -3.57 16.06 0.40
CA GLY A 294 -3.36 14.61 0.38
C GLY A 294 -2.08 14.18 1.09
N LEU A 295 -1.97 12.89 1.41
CA LEU A 295 -0.79 12.30 2.03
C LEU A 295 0.51 12.74 1.33
N LEU A 296 0.57 12.67 0.00
CA LEU A 296 1.74 13.06 -0.79
C LEU A 296 2.20 14.49 -0.47
N SER A 297 1.27 15.45 -0.47
CA SER A 297 1.54 16.86 -0.15
C SER A 297 2.04 17.05 1.28
N LYS A 298 1.56 16.22 2.21
CA LYS A 298 1.92 16.28 3.64
C LYS A 298 3.28 15.66 3.97
N VAL A 299 3.68 14.59 3.27
CA VAL A 299 4.89 13.80 3.63
C VAL A 299 6.01 13.87 2.59
N GLY A 300 5.72 14.35 1.39
CA GLY A 300 6.66 14.42 0.27
C GLY A 300 6.94 13.06 -0.40
N ASP A 301 7.66 13.14 -1.52
CA ASP A 301 7.91 12.04 -2.44
C ASP A 301 8.53 10.80 -1.79
N ILE A 302 9.59 10.99 -1.01
CA ILE A 302 10.37 9.90 -0.41
C ILE A 302 9.50 9.08 0.55
N THR A 303 8.75 9.75 1.42
CA THR A 303 7.91 9.07 2.42
C THR A 303 6.67 8.46 1.78
N PHE A 304 6.10 9.11 0.75
CA PHE A 304 4.97 8.56 0.00
C PHE A 304 5.33 7.24 -0.69
N LYS A 305 6.50 7.16 -1.35
CA LYS A 305 7.00 5.90 -1.93
C LYS A 305 7.20 4.82 -0.88
N LYS A 306 7.75 5.16 0.29
CA LYS A 306 7.87 4.21 1.42
C LYS A 306 6.49 3.76 1.91
N PHE A 307 5.53 4.68 2.04
CA PHE A 307 4.16 4.39 2.46
C PHE A 307 3.49 3.37 1.54
N PHE A 308 3.67 3.45 0.23
CA PHE A 308 3.12 2.48 -0.72
C PHE A 308 4.07 1.32 -1.09
N ASN A 309 5.23 1.21 -0.43
CA ASN A 309 6.30 0.28 -0.80
C ASN A 309 6.70 0.35 -2.28
N LEU A 310 6.69 1.54 -2.89
CA LEU A 310 7.05 1.77 -4.29
C LEU A 310 8.56 1.76 -4.54
N ASP A 311 9.37 1.96 -3.49
CA ASP A 311 10.82 1.85 -3.60
C ASP A 311 11.19 0.39 -3.94
N GLY A 312 11.67 0.12 -5.15
CA GLY A 312 12.30 -1.14 -5.50
C GLY A 312 13.55 -1.42 -4.65
N TYR A 313 14.11 -2.63 -4.79
CA TYR A 313 15.44 -2.97 -4.27
C TYR A 313 16.27 -3.65 -5.36
N SER A 314 17.58 -3.62 -5.23
CA SER A 314 18.51 -4.32 -6.11
C SER A 314 18.86 -5.70 -5.54
N LEU A 315 19.01 -6.68 -6.42
CA LEU A 315 19.78 -7.89 -6.11
C LEU A 315 21.16 -7.73 -6.75
N THR A 316 22.19 -7.73 -5.91
CA THR A 316 23.55 -7.41 -6.33
C THR A 316 24.50 -8.56 -6.00
N PHE A 317 25.28 -8.98 -6.99
CA PHE A 317 26.33 -9.98 -6.84
C PHE A 317 27.69 -9.29 -6.96
N VAL A 318 28.55 -9.46 -5.96
CA VAL A 318 29.93 -8.97 -5.94
C VAL A 318 30.81 -10.19 -6.01
N VAL A 319 31.52 -10.39 -7.13
CA VAL A 319 32.17 -11.67 -7.41
C VAL A 319 33.66 -11.47 -7.66
N ASP A 320 34.46 -12.16 -6.87
CA ASP A 320 35.89 -12.29 -7.08
C ASP A 320 36.15 -13.09 -8.38
N THR A 321 36.98 -12.52 -9.25
CA THR A 321 37.36 -13.10 -10.55
C THR A 321 38.86 -13.36 -10.67
N THR A 322 39.58 -13.33 -9.56
CA THR A 322 41.02 -13.64 -9.49
C THR A 322 41.29 -15.09 -9.85
N GLY A 323 42.55 -15.40 -10.16
CA GLY A 323 42.95 -16.75 -10.56
C GLY A 323 42.75 -17.81 -9.46
N SER A 324 42.78 -17.44 -8.17
CA SER A 324 42.57 -18.39 -7.06
C SER A 324 41.16 -18.96 -7.03
N MET A 325 40.18 -18.20 -7.53
CA MET A 325 38.81 -18.64 -7.71
C MET A 325 38.63 -19.72 -8.80
N SER A 326 39.68 -20.21 -9.46
CA SER A 326 39.56 -21.15 -10.60
C SER A 326 38.75 -22.40 -10.28
N ASP A 327 38.89 -22.94 -9.07
CA ASP A 327 38.23 -24.17 -8.64
C ASP A 327 36.79 -23.90 -8.15
N ASP A 328 36.49 -22.65 -7.79
CA ASP A 328 35.23 -22.22 -7.17
C ASP A 328 34.31 -21.45 -8.12
N ILE A 329 34.84 -20.78 -9.15
CA ILE A 329 34.09 -19.84 -10.01
C ILE A 329 32.91 -20.52 -10.69
N SER A 330 33.04 -21.79 -11.07
CA SER A 330 31.93 -22.56 -11.65
C SER A 330 30.79 -22.75 -10.65
N GLN A 331 31.09 -22.96 -9.37
CA GLN A 331 30.09 -23.13 -8.32
C GLN A 331 29.47 -21.78 -7.94
N VAL A 332 30.28 -20.71 -7.89
CA VAL A 332 29.81 -19.34 -7.68
C VAL A 332 28.81 -18.93 -8.74
N LYS A 333 29.09 -19.20 -10.02
CA LYS A 333 28.13 -18.97 -11.13
C LYS A 333 26.81 -19.68 -10.89
N THR A 334 26.85 -20.98 -10.61
CA THR A 334 25.66 -21.79 -10.33
C THR A 334 24.85 -21.18 -9.18
N LYS A 335 25.52 -20.79 -8.08
CA LYS A 335 24.84 -20.21 -6.92
C LYS A 335 24.24 -18.83 -7.20
N CYS A 336 24.96 -17.98 -7.93
CA CYS A 336 24.44 -16.68 -8.34
C CYS A 336 23.18 -16.84 -9.22
N ILE A 337 23.19 -17.78 -10.17
CA ILE A 337 22.04 -18.06 -11.05
C ILE A 337 20.86 -18.64 -10.24
N GLU A 338 21.12 -19.55 -9.29
CA GLU A 338 20.09 -20.08 -8.38
C GLU A 338 19.43 -18.96 -7.56
N LEU A 339 20.24 -18.10 -6.95
CA LEU A 339 19.76 -16.94 -6.19
C LEU A 339 19.01 -15.96 -7.08
N LEU A 340 19.54 -15.66 -8.26
CA LEU A 340 18.91 -14.80 -9.26
C LEU A 340 17.50 -15.31 -9.58
N ARG A 341 17.37 -16.59 -9.96
CA ARG A 341 16.09 -17.20 -10.31
C ARG A 341 15.12 -17.28 -9.13
N THR A 342 15.64 -17.53 -7.92
CA THR A 342 14.84 -17.55 -6.68
C THR A 342 14.27 -16.17 -6.37
N TYR A 343 15.09 -15.13 -6.42
CA TYR A 343 14.66 -13.77 -6.13
C TYR A 343 13.77 -13.19 -7.23
N SER A 344 14.15 -13.37 -8.50
CA SER A 344 13.36 -12.90 -9.64
C SER A 344 12.01 -13.61 -9.78
N GLY A 345 11.93 -14.88 -9.37
CA GLY A 345 10.70 -15.66 -9.36
C GLY A 345 9.84 -15.44 -8.11
N SER A 346 10.33 -14.68 -7.12
CA SER A 346 9.57 -14.42 -5.90
C SER A 346 8.49 -13.35 -6.14
N PRO A 347 7.40 -13.35 -5.34
CA PRO A 347 6.47 -12.22 -5.33
C PRO A 347 7.19 -10.91 -5.04
N ASP A 348 8.29 -10.91 -4.29
CA ASP A 348 9.07 -9.71 -4.00
C ASP A 348 10.29 -9.58 -4.93
N ALA A 349 10.06 -9.63 -6.24
CA ALA A 349 11.15 -9.57 -7.21
C ALA A 349 11.93 -8.23 -7.14
N PRO A 350 13.27 -8.26 -7.24
CA PRO A 350 14.08 -7.05 -7.32
C PRO A 350 13.70 -6.16 -8.50
N PHE A 351 13.85 -4.84 -8.35
CA PHE A 351 13.60 -3.87 -9.42
C PHE A 351 14.68 -3.94 -10.51
N ASN A 352 15.91 -4.18 -10.10
CA ASN A 352 17.04 -4.38 -10.99
C ASN A 352 18.06 -5.33 -10.36
N TYR A 353 18.97 -5.79 -11.21
CA TYR A 353 20.01 -6.73 -10.85
C TYR A 353 21.37 -6.14 -11.22
N ILE A 354 22.36 -6.38 -10.36
CA ILE A 354 23.69 -5.79 -10.50
C ILE A 354 24.74 -6.89 -10.33
N LEU A 355 25.73 -6.91 -11.22
CA LEU A 355 26.94 -7.73 -11.09
C LEU A 355 28.15 -6.80 -11.02
N VAL A 356 28.93 -6.94 -9.96
CA VAL A 356 30.19 -6.23 -9.72
C VAL A 356 31.31 -7.27 -9.65
N PRO A 357 31.91 -7.64 -10.80
CA PRO A 357 33.11 -8.45 -10.76
C PRO A 357 34.27 -7.62 -10.21
N PHE A 358 35.13 -8.21 -9.40
CA PHE A 358 36.35 -7.56 -8.94
C PHE A 358 37.56 -8.49 -9.09
N ASN A 359 38.72 -7.87 -9.27
CA ASN A 359 40.01 -8.51 -9.44
C ASN A 359 41.10 -7.59 -8.85
N ASP A 360 42.35 -8.03 -8.84
CA ASP A 360 43.50 -7.21 -8.46
C ASP A 360 44.26 -6.76 -9.74
N PRO A 361 44.42 -5.45 -10.01
CA PRO A 361 43.99 -4.28 -9.22
C PRO A 361 42.64 -3.66 -9.63
N GLU A 362 41.90 -4.26 -10.58
CA GLU A 362 40.74 -3.63 -11.22
C GLU A 362 39.38 -4.14 -10.71
N VAL A 363 38.41 -3.23 -10.57
CA VAL A 363 37.00 -3.57 -10.29
C VAL A 363 36.12 -3.23 -11.49
N GLY A 364 35.30 -4.20 -11.91
CA GLY A 364 34.34 -4.05 -13.00
C GLY A 364 34.74 -4.83 -14.27
N PRO A 365 34.04 -4.60 -15.39
CA PRO A 365 32.96 -3.62 -15.55
C PRO A 365 31.69 -3.97 -14.77
N ILE A 366 31.02 -2.96 -14.22
CA ILE A 366 29.74 -3.14 -13.51
C ILE A 366 28.64 -3.36 -14.54
N ILE A 367 27.84 -4.40 -14.33
CA ILE A 367 26.67 -4.71 -15.16
C ILE A 367 25.44 -4.42 -14.31
N LYS A 368 24.55 -3.55 -14.80
CA LYS A 368 23.30 -3.18 -14.16
C LYS A 368 22.18 -3.29 -15.17
N THR A 369 21.22 -4.17 -14.91
CA THR A 369 20.14 -4.48 -15.85
C THR A 369 18.84 -4.78 -15.11
N GLN A 370 17.72 -4.67 -15.80
CA GLN A 370 16.41 -5.16 -15.33
C GLN A 370 16.06 -6.54 -15.92
N SER A 371 16.87 -7.04 -16.86
CA SER A 371 16.68 -8.34 -17.51
C SER A 371 17.39 -9.44 -16.73
N VAL A 372 16.62 -10.45 -16.30
CA VAL A 372 17.15 -11.67 -15.66
C VAL A 372 18.09 -12.40 -16.60
N ASP A 373 17.72 -12.54 -17.87
CA ASP A 373 18.49 -13.31 -18.85
C ASP A 373 19.81 -12.60 -19.22
N GLU A 374 19.82 -11.26 -19.23
CA GLU A 374 21.05 -10.49 -19.46
C GLU A 374 22.03 -10.66 -18.29
N LEU A 375 21.54 -10.59 -17.04
CA LEU A 375 22.38 -10.81 -15.87
C LEU A 375 22.87 -12.26 -15.78
N GLU A 376 22.01 -13.24 -16.07
CA GLU A 376 22.40 -14.66 -16.12
C GLU A 376 23.48 -14.92 -17.16
N SER A 377 23.34 -14.32 -18.34
CA SER A 377 24.36 -14.37 -19.39
C SER A 377 25.66 -13.72 -18.94
N ALA A 378 25.59 -12.59 -18.22
CA ALA A 378 26.76 -11.92 -17.65
C ALA A 378 27.48 -12.78 -16.60
N ILE A 379 26.74 -13.39 -15.67
CA ILE A 379 27.28 -14.30 -14.65
C ILE A 379 27.96 -15.50 -15.34
N SER A 380 27.30 -16.08 -16.35
CA SER A 380 27.80 -17.25 -17.08
C SER A 380 29.14 -16.97 -17.77
N ARG A 381 29.41 -15.72 -18.16
CA ARG A 381 30.66 -15.28 -18.81
C ARG A 381 31.82 -15.00 -17.86
N LEU A 382 31.61 -14.99 -16.54
CA LEU A 382 32.69 -14.73 -15.58
C LEU A 382 33.84 -15.73 -15.77
N THR A 383 35.09 -15.29 -15.63
CA THR A 383 36.26 -16.17 -15.71
C THR A 383 37.20 -15.83 -14.56
N ALA A 384 37.74 -16.86 -13.91
CA ALA A 384 38.76 -16.71 -12.88
C ALA A 384 40.13 -16.64 -13.56
N THR A 385 40.71 -15.45 -13.61
CA THR A 385 41.98 -15.20 -14.28
C THR A 385 42.71 -14.02 -13.65
N GLY A 386 44.03 -13.97 -13.80
CA GLY A 386 44.82 -12.86 -13.27
C GLY A 386 44.90 -12.90 -11.75
N GLY A 387 45.03 -11.72 -11.15
CA GLY A 387 45.42 -11.59 -9.75
C GLY A 387 46.93 -11.67 -9.55
N GLY A 388 47.39 -11.21 -8.39
CA GLY A 388 48.80 -11.16 -8.02
C GLY A 388 49.05 -11.85 -6.69
N ASP A 389 48.94 -11.08 -5.61
CA ASP A 389 49.12 -11.51 -4.24
C ASP A 389 47.81 -11.48 -3.47
N CYS A 390 47.51 -12.56 -2.76
CA CYS A 390 46.47 -12.51 -1.74
C CYS A 390 46.98 -11.71 -0.52
N PRO A 391 46.24 -10.72 0.03
CA PRO A 391 44.78 -10.44 -0.06
C PRO A 391 44.30 -9.56 -1.24
N GLU A 392 42.97 -9.59 -1.53
CA GLU A 392 42.28 -9.03 -2.73
C GLU A 392 41.39 -7.80 -2.43
N MET A 393 41.01 -7.00 -3.43
CA MET A 393 40.24 -5.72 -3.30
C MET A 393 38.71 -5.86 -3.05
N SER A 394 38.31 -6.78 -2.18
CA SER A 394 36.90 -7.09 -1.93
C SER A 394 36.10 -5.95 -1.27
N MET A 395 36.70 -5.08 -0.45
CA MET A 395 35.97 -3.95 0.16
C MET A 395 35.64 -2.87 -0.88
N THR A 396 36.51 -2.66 -1.85
CA THR A 396 36.29 -1.73 -2.97
C THR A 396 35.15 -2.24 -3.85
N GLY A 397 35.13 -3.54 -4.17
CA GLY A 397 34.03 -4.19 -4.87
C GLY A 397 32.68 -4.00 -4.14
N LEU A 398 32.67 -4.25 -2.82
CA LEU A 398 31.46 -4.09 -2.01
C LEU A 398 31.02 -2.61 -1.88
N LYS A 399 31.97 -1.68 -1.71
CA LYS A 399 31.68 -0.25 -1.68
C LYS A 399 30.99 0.20 -2.97
N LEU A 400 31.51 -0.20 -4.12
CA LEU A 400 30.91 0.10 -5.43
C LEU A 400 29.51 -0.53 -5.54
N ALA A 401 29.35 -1.78 -5.10
CA ALA A 401 28.05 -2.43 -5.07
C ALA A 401 27.02 -1.66 -4.23
N LEU A 402 27.39 -1.20 -3.04
CA LEU A 402 26.53 -0.39 -2.17
C LEU A 402 26.17 0.95 -2.81
N GLN A 403 27.10 1.59 -3.53
CA GLN A 403 26.86 2.85 -4.23
C GLN A 403 25.95 2.70 -5.46
N GLN A 404 25.99 1.55 -6.14
CA GLN A 404 25.18 1.30 -7.35
C GLN A 404 23.80 0.70 -7.06
N SER A 405 23.64 0.07 -5.90
CA SER A 405 22.41 -0.58 -5.47
C SER A 405 21.39 0.42 -4.94
N MET A 406 20.10 0.09 -5.06
CA MET A 406 19.04 0.84 -4.39
C MET A 406 19.12 0.62 -2.86
N PRO A 407 18.52 1.47 -2.01
CA PRO A 407 18.41 1.19 -0.58
C PRO A 407 17.73 -0.15 -0.30
N ARG A 408 18.07 -0.79 0.83
CA ARG A 408 17.51 -2.09 1.28
C ARG A 408 17.78 -3.24 0.31
N SER A 409 18.84 -3.14 -0.47
CA SER A 409 19.23 -4.16 -1.43
C SER A 409 19.80 -5.41 -0.76
N LYS A 410 19.74 -6.53 -1.48
CA LYS A 410 20.37 -7.78 -1.09
C LYS A 410 21.67 -7.91 -1.88
N ILE A 411 22.79 -7.91 -1.16
CA ILE A 411 24.11 -7.97 -1.76
C ILE A 411 24.77 -9.28 -1.34
N PHE A 412 25.26 -10.05 -2.30
CA PHE A 412 25.98 -11.30 -2.07
C PHE A 412 27.42 -11.13 -2.54
N VAL A 413 28.37 -11.32 -1.63
CA VAL A 413 29.81 -11.20 -1.88
C VAL A 413 30.42 -12.59 -1.92
N PHE A 414 31.07 -12.94 -3.03
CA PHE A 414 31.75 -14.21 -3.24
C PHE A 414 33.26 -13.97 -3.40
N THR A 415 34.07 -14.59 -2.54
CA THR A 415 35.55 -14.52 -2.59
C THR A 415 36.16 -15.68 -1.80
N ASP A 416 37.37 -16.11 -2.16
CA ASP A 416 38.15 -17.13 -1.45
C ASP A 416 39.27 -16.51 -0.58
N ALA A 417 39.37 -15.19 -0.57
CA ALA A 417 40.47 -14.43 -0.01
C ALA A 417 40.04 -13.43 1.08
N GLY A 418 41.02 -13.00 1.89
CA GLY A 418 40.85 -11.83 2.76
C GLY A 418 40.87 -10.53 1.97
N ALA A 419 40.42 -9.42 2.59
CA ALA A 419 40.44 -8.10 1.97
C ALA A 419 41.82 -7.41 2.10
N LYS A 420 42.39 -6.92 1.01
CA LYS A 420 43.61 -6.07 0.99
C LYS A 420 43.33 -4.67 1.51
N ASP A 421 42.12 -4.23 1.26
CA ASP A 421 41.60 -2.89 1.49
C ASP A 421 40.76 -2.82 2.78
N GLU A 422 41.21 -3.51 3.85
CA GLU A 422 40.52 -3.51 5.15
C GLU A 422 40.31 -2.11 5.74
N SER A 423 41.13 -1.13 5.36
CA SER A 423 40.97 0.27 5.77
C SER A 423 39.60 0.85 5.39
N LEU A 424 38.95 0.31 4.35
CA LEU A 424 37.62 0.72 3.90
C LEU A 424 36.48 0.14 4.75
N LYS A 425 36.74 -0.79 5.68
CA LYS A 425 35.69 -1.44 6.50
C LYS A 425 34.77 -0.44 7.19
N GLY A 426 35.33 0.66 7.74
CA GLY A 426 34.54 1.70 8.40
C GLY A 426 33.58 2.42 7.46
N GLU A 427 34.06 2.79 6.26
CA GLU A 427 33.24 3.46 5.25
C GLU A 427 32.16 2.52 4.69
N VAL A 428 32.54 1.26 4.41
CA VAL A 428 31.60 0.22 3.98
C VAL A 428 30.52 -0.01 5.03
N GLN A 429 30.87 -0.06 6.32
CA GLN A 429 29.89 -0.20 7.40
C GLN A 429 28.90 0.97 7.43
N ILE A 430 29.38 2.21 7.28
CA ILE A 430 28.51 3.40 7.18
C ILE A 430 27.56 3.30 5.98
N LEU A 431 28.05 2.82 4.83
CA LEU A 431 27.22 2.62 3.63
C LEU A 431 26.19 1.51 3.82
N ILE A 432 26.53 0.41 4.49
CA ILE A 432 25.59 -0.66 4.85
C ILE A 432 24.49 -0.10 5.77
N ASP A 433 24.87 0.61 6.82
CA ASP A 433 23.94 1.13 7.83
C ASP A 433 23.04 2.25 7.29
N SER A 434 23.56 3.11 6.42
CA SER A 434 22.79 4.19 5.78
C SER A 434 21.88 3.69 4.67
N SER A 435 22.32 2.74 3.85
CA SER A 435 21.49 2.13 2.80
C SER A 435 20.51 1.09 3.33
N LYS A 436 20.72 0.60 4.57
CA LYS A 436 19.98 -0.53 5.17
C LYS A 436 20.05 -1.80 4.32
N SER A 437 21.12 -1.96 3.53
CA SER A 437 21.31 -3.14 2.68
C SER A 437 21.74 -4.34 3.50
N ILE A 438 21.35 -5.53 3.07
CA ILE A 438 21.77 -6.80 3.70
C ILE A 438 22.92 -7.36 2.87
N VAL A 439 24.11 -7.44 3.47
CA VAL A 439 25.29 -8.01 2.84
C VAL A 439 25.51 -9.43 3.35
N ASN A 440 25.57 -10.39 2.44
CA ASN A 440 25.80 -11.81 2.71
C ASN A 440 27.16 -12.19 2.12
N TYR A 441 28.08 -12.66 2.97
CA TYR A 441 29.39 -13.11 2.53
C TYR A 441 29.39 -14.63 2.34
N LEU A 442 29.85 -15.10 1.19
CA LEU A 442 30.11 -16.51 0.89
C LEU A 442 31.60 -16.68 0.61
N LEU A 443 32.30 -17.27 1.59
CA LEU A 443 33.74 -17.47 1.57
C LEU A 443 34.07 -18.95 1.35
N THR A 444 34.89 -19.25 0.34
CA THR A 444 35.29 -20.64 0.01
C THR A 444 36.71 -21.00 0.49
N GLY A 445 37.54 -20.00 0.85
CA GLY A 445 38.94 -20.16 1.26
C GLY A 445 39.40 -19.26 2.42
N TYR A 446 40.65 -19.45 2.83
CA TYR A 446 41.38 -18.57 3.75
C TYR A 446 42.79 -18.35 3.18
N CYS A 447 43.18 -17.09 2.97
CA CYS A 447 44.57 -16.79 2.70
C CYS A 447 45.41 -16.96 3.96
N ALA A 448 46.02 -18.14 4.08
CA ALA A 448 47.04 -18.40 5.08
C ALA A 448 48.29 -17.60 4.71
N SER A 449 48.44 -16.40 5.28
CA SER A 449 49.77 -15.81 5.40
C SER A 449 50.67 -16.85 6.08
N ARG A 450 51.86 -17.11 5.53
CA ARG A 450 52.89 -17.92 6.19
C ARG A 450 53.33 -17.22 7.49
N LYS A 451 52.56 -17.32 8.57
CA LYS A 451 53.02 -17.09 9.93
C LYS A 451 52.49 -18.20 10.83
N ARG A 452 53.46 -19.03 11.26
CA ARG A 452 53.45 -20.10 12.26
C ARG A 452 52.12 -20.40 12.99
N ARG A 453 51.70 -21.66 12.85
CA ARG A 453 50.83 -22.48 13.73
C ARG A 453 50.42 -21.81 15.05
N SER A 454 49.16 -21.43 15.13
CA SER A 454 48.36 -21.67 16.33
C SER A 454 46.98 -22.16 15.87
N LYS A 455 46.47 -23.20 16.56
CA LYS A 455 45.24 -23.91 16.20
C LYS A 455 44.04 -22.96 16.26
N SER A 456 43.21 -22.92 15.23
CA SER A 456 41.88 -22.32 15.31
C SER A 456 40.83 -23.11 14.54
N ILE A 457 39.63 -23.01 15.10
CA ILE A 457 38.40 -23.79 14.95
C ILE A 457 37.88 -23.82 13.50
N PRO A 458 37.34 -24.96 13.01
CA PRO A 458 36.80 -25.04 11.66
C PRO A 458 35.49 -24.26 11.54
N VAL A 459 35.45 -23.28 10.64
CA VAL A 459 34.21 -22.63 10.19
C VAL A 459 33.59 -23.50 9.12
N LYS A 460 32.30 -23.83 9.28
CA LYS A 460 31.53 -24.70 8.38
C LYS A 460 31.51 -24.14 6.95
N LYS A 461 31.92 -24.96 5.98
CA LYS A 461 31.46 -24.82 4.59
C LYS A 461 29.94 -24.94 4.59
N ILE A 462 29.25 -23.87 4.23
CA ILE A 462 27.82 -23.89 3.93
C ILE A 462 27.74 -23.84 2.41
N PHE A 463 27.38 -24.98 1.82
CA PHE A 463 26.94 -25.07 0.42
C PHE A 463 25.47 -24.65 0.32
#